data_AF-A0AB36BAN7-F1
#
_entry.id   AF-A0AB36BAN7-F1
#
_cell.length_a   1.000
_cell.length_b   1.000
_cell.length_c   1.000
_cell.angle_alpha   90.00
_cell.angle_beta   90.00
_cell.angle_gamma   90.00
#
_symmetry.space_group_name_H-M   'P 1'
#
loop_
_entity.id
_entity.type
_entity.pdbx_description
1 polymer ?
#
loop_
_entity_poly.entity_id
_entity_poly.type
_entity_poly.pdbx_seq_one_letter_code
_entity_poly.pdbx_strand_id
1 'polypeptide(L)'
;MTQFLQQNQTMKQTHILTHKNQQALKILKMDSRELLELISECVQQNPFLDFHPSAQGDDYLLQNAIQRPSLQEDLYMQLHTLREPYDEAICAYLIESLDEHGFLSGSVSTYCEDLQIDEETLLSQLRILQSFEPCGIAARSIREALILQCRKTRNTMGEQILSEYAQELAEGDLAAIAGGMQLSVREVKEVIASLRTCNPDPCAAYAKEHVETILPEVENCVQDQQLQIVPMRYGATHVQEQYVQAIEQNEQVKAYFREANLLFETLNRRNATLLLIMNELVSIQKHHFLFGDELQSCTLQQLADQLGLHVSTVSRALQHKYYLFHGECYPIRSLLRTATAQGDSSDAVQRAITEILRHEDPSHPFSDQQLVIKLRTMDISVSRRTVTKYRKLLHIPSSTHRKHT
;
A
#
# COMPACT_ATOMS: atom_id res chain seq x y z
N MET A 1 55.15 -33.08 5.53
CA MET A 1 54.43 -31.90 6.06
C MET A 1 54.03 -31.02 4.89
N THR A 2 52.83 -31.21 4.31
CA THR A 2 52.19 -30.21 3.40
C THR A 2 50.78 -30.70 2.99
N GLN A 3 49.75 -30.36 3.77
CA GLN A 3 48.35 -30.54 3.32
C GLN A 3 47.35 -29.56 3.95
N PHE A 4 47.81 -28.43 4.51
CA PHE A 4 46.94 -27.47 5.23
C PHE A 4 46.57 -26.20 4.44
N LEU A 5 47.09 -26.03 3.22
CA LEU A 5 46.84 -24.83 2.39
C LEU A 5 45.62 -24.97 1.46
N GLN A 6 45.39 -26.15 0.87
CA GLN A 6 44.28 -26.35 -0.09
C GLN A 6 42.90 -26.35 0.59
N GLN A 7 42.76 -26.97 1.77
CA GLN A 7 41.45 -27.09 2.45
C GLN A 7 40.95 -25.73 3.00
N ASN A 8 41.86 -24.88 3.48
CA ASN A 8 41.53 -23.53 3.94
C ASN A 8 41.18 -22.59 2.76
N GLN A 9 41.83 -22.75 1.60
CA GLN A 9 41.49 -21.98 0.40
C GLN A 9 40.11 -22.38 -0.14
N THR A 10 39.79 -23.67 -0.23
CA THR A 10 38.49 -24.15 -0.73
C THR A 10 37.33 -23.80 0.21
N MET A 11 37.51 -23.86 1.52
CA MET A 11 36.48 -23.43 2.49
C MET A 11 36.26 -21.90 2.48
N LYS A 12 37.32 -21.08 2.39
CA LYS A 12 37.18 -19.63 2.25
C LYS A 12 36.51 -19.25 0.92
N GLN A 13 36.86 -19.92 -0.18
CA GLN A 13 36.27 -19.67 -1.49
C GLN A 13 34.78 -20.02 -1.52
N THR A 14 34.38 -21.16 -0.95
CA THR A 14 32.96 -21.56 -0.84
C THR A 14 32.16 -20.62 0.05
N HIS A 15 32.72 -20.13 1.17
CA HIS A 15 32.03 -19.17 2.05
C HIS A 15 31.81 -17.79 1.38
N ILE A 16 32.81 -17.29 0.64
CA ILE A 16 32.71 -16.03 -0.13
C ILE A 16 31.68 -16.15 -1.26
N LEU A 17 31.67 -17.27 -2.00
CA LEU A 17 30.66 -17.56 -3.02
C LEU A 17 29.24 -17.62 -2.42
N THR A 18 29.10 -18.20 -1.23
CA THR A 18 27.81 -18.28 -0.53
C THR A 18 27.28 -16.90 -0.14
N HIS A 19 28.13 -16.03 0.41
CA HIS A 19 27.75 -14.66 0.79
C HIS A 19 27.40 -13.79 -0.42
N LYS A 20 28.19 -13.84 -1.50
CA LYS A 20 27.90 -13.15 -2.76
C LYS A 20 26.56 -13.59 -3.37
N ASN A 21 26.27 -14.89 -3.32
CA ASN A 21 24.99 -15.43 -3.79
C ASN A 21 23.81 -15.00 -2.91
N GLN A 22 23.98 -14.91 -1.59
CA GLN A 22 22.95 -14.40 -0.68
C GLN A 22 22.62 -12.94 -0.93
N GLN A 23 23.64 -12.10 -1.12
CA GLN A 23 23.46 -10.67 -1.44
C GLN A 23 22.73 -10.47 -2.76
N ALA A 24 23.10 -11.24 -3.80
CA ALA A 24 22.41 -11.20 -5.08
C ALA A 24 20.94 -11.64 -5.01
N LEU A 25 20.63 -12.63 -4.18
CA LEU A 25 19.24 -13.06 -3.95
C LEU A 25 18.42 -12.01 -3.18
N LYS A 26 19.07 -11.23 -2.30
CA LYS A 26 18.43 -10.09 -1.62
C LYS A 26 18.09 -9.00 -2.63
N ILE A 27 19.06 -8.58 -3.45
CA ILE A 27 18.88 -7.56 -4.49
C ILE A 27 17.83 -7.97 -5.54
N LEU A 28 17.74 -9.26 -5.87
CA LEU A 28 16.72 -9.75 -6.81
C LEU A 28 15.28 -9.55 -6.30
N LYS A 29 15.07 -9.63 -4.98
CA LYS A 29 13.76 -9.45 -4.35
C LYS A 29 13.37 -7.98 -4.19
N MET A 30 14.36 -7.10 -4.04
CA MET A 30 14.13 -5.68 -3.76
C MET A 30 13.33 -5.02 -4.86
N ASP A 31 12.28 -4.29 -4.50
CA ASP A 31 11.57 -3.41 -5.43
C ASP A 31 12.45 -2.22 -5.84
N SER A 32 11.97 -1.38 -6.77
CA SER A 32 12.76 -0.26 -7.27
C SER A 32 13.06 0.79 -6.19
N ARG A 33 12.23 0.95 -5.16
CA ARG A 33 12.46 1.92 -4.08
C ARG A 33 13.55 1.42 -3.13
N GLU A 34 13.39 0.20 -2.61
CA GLU A 34 14.40 -0.44 -1.76
C GLU A 34 15.77 -0.47 -2.47
N LEU A 35 15.76 -0.67 -3.80
CA LEU A 35 16.96 -0.64 -4.62
C LEU A 35 17.60 0.74 -4.68
N LEU A 36 16.82 1.81 -4.86
CA LEU A 36 17.32 3.18 -4.89
C LEU A 36 17.89 3.60 -3.54
N GLU A 37 17.23 3.24 -2.43
CA GLU A 37 17.72 3.47 -1.07
C GLU A 37 19.06 2.75 -0.84
N LEU A 38 19.18 1.48 -1.24
CA LEU A 38 20.44 0.73 -1.18
C LEU A 38 21.54 1.38 -2.02
N ILE A 39 21.24 1.80 -3.26
CA ILE A 39 22.22 2.44 -4.14
C ILE A 39 22.70 3.76 -3.52
N SER A 40 21.80 4.57 -2.98
CA SER A 40 22.13 5.82 -2.30
C SER A 40 23.08 5.58 -1.11
N GLU A 41 22.80 4.59 -0.28
CA GLU A 41 23.68 4.21 0.84
C GLU A 41 25.06 3.76 0.34
N CYS A 42 25.11 2.91 -0.69
CA CYS A 42 26.37 2.43 -1.26
C CYS A 42 27.20 3.55 -1.90
N VAL A 43 26.58 4.52 -2.57
CA VAL A 43 27.27 5.68 -3.16
C VAL A 43 27.89 6.57 -2.09
N GLN A 44 27.21 6.77 -0.95
CA GLN A 44 27.77 7.54 0.17
C GLN A 44 28.99 6.87 0.81
N GLN A 45 29.03 5.53 0.82
CA GLN A 45 30.08 4.76 1.47
C GLN A 45 31.23 4.36 0.54
N ASN A 46 31.03 4.35 -0.79
CA ASN A 46 32.00 3.86 -1.75
C ASN A 46 32.38 4.93 -2.80
N PRO A 47 33.63 5.43 -2.80
CA PRO A 47 34.05 6.52 -3.67
C PRO A 47 34.12 6.15 -5.16
N PHE A 48 34.00 4.87 -5.51
CA PHE A 48 33.99 4.40 -6.90
C PHE A 48 32.59 4.28 -7.50
N LEU A 49 31.55 4.42 -6.69
CA LEU A 49 30.16 4.34 -7.14
C LEU A 49 29.62 5.74 -7.38
N ASP A 50 29.00 5.90 -8.54
CA ASP A 50 28.25 7.10 -8.88
C ASP A 50 26.84 6.71 -9.32
N PHE A 51 25.86 7.55 -9.03
CA PHE A 51 24.48 7.36 -9.45
C PHE A 51 23.98 8.61 -10.13
N HIS A 52 23.63 8.46 -11.41
CA HIS A 52 23.02 9.54 -12.18
C HIS A 52 21.52 9.28 -12.28
N PRO A 53 20.67 10.15 -11.69
CA PRO A 53 19.23 10.05 -11.87
C PRO A 53 18.89 10.23 -13.35
N SER A 54 17.83 9.57 -13.80
CA SER A 54 17.36 9.67 -15.17
C SER A 54 16.18 10.62 -15.27
N ALA A 55 16.13 11.45 -16.31
CA ALA A 55 15.02 12.38 -16.55
C ALA A 55 13.64 11.70 -16.55
N GLN A 56 13.53 10.49 -17.14
CA GLN A 56 12.29 9.70 -17.12
C GLN A 56 11.88 9.27 -15.71
N GLY A 57 12.86 8.89 -14.88
CA GLY A 57 12.66 8.55 -13.49
C GLY A 57 12.22 9.75 -12.66
N ASP A 58 12.91 10.88 -12.82
CA ASP A 58 12.58 12.12 -12.14
C ASP A 58 11.18 12.61 -12.52
N ASP A 59 10.82 12.60 -13.80
CA ASP A 59 9.48 12.97 -14.26
C ASP A 59 8.40 12.04 -13.69
N TYR A 60 8.64 10.72 -13.67
CA TYR A 60 7.69 9.77 -13.09
C TYR A 60 7.55 9.96 -11.58
N LEU A 61 8.67 10.18 -10.87
CA LEU A 61 8.69 10.47 -9.44
C LEU A 61 7.96 11.79 -9.15
N LEU A 62 8.16 12.83 -9.96
CA LEU A 62 7.49 14.13 -9.80
C LEU A 62 6.00 14.06 -10.11
N GLN A 63 5.59 13.34 -11.16
CA GLN A 63 4.18 13.17 -11.53
C GLN A 63 3.40 12.31 -10.53
N ASN A 64 4.06 11.32 -9.93
CA ASN A 64 3.46 10.42 -8.92
C ASN A 64 3.79 10.84 -7.48
N ALA A 65 4.54 11.92 -7.28
CA ALA A 65 4.69 12.62 -6.00
C ALA A 65 3.45 13.48 -5.70
N ILE A 66 2.26 12.96 -5.92
CA ILE A 66 1.08 13.43 -5.20
C ILE A 66 1.20 12.85 -3.79
N GLN A 67 2.18 13.34 -3.02
CA GLN A 67 2.04 13.29 -1.58
C GLN A 67 0.87 14.19 -1.27
N ARG A 68 -0.26 13.59 -0.88
CA ARG A 68 -1.19 14.36 -0.05
C ARG A 68 -0.35 14.79 1.16
N PRO A 69 -0.29 16.10 1.46
CA PRO A 69 0.42 16.57 2.64
C PRO A 69 -0.02 15.74 3.84
N SER A 70 0.95 15.33 4.64
CA SER A 70 0.65 14.66 5.90
C SER A 70 -0.21 15.57 6.77
N LEU A 71 -0.96 14.99 7.72
CA LEU A 71 -1.78 15.77 8.63
C LEU A 71 -0.93 16.87 9.31
N GLN A 72 0.28 16.53 9.76
CA GLN A 72 1.17 17.50 10.38
C GLN A 72 1.55 18.63 9.42
N GLU A 73 1.94 18.32 8.18
CA GLU A 73 2.32 19.35 7.19
C GLU A 73 1.17 20.30 6.85
N ASP A 74 -0.06 19.77 6.74
CA ASP A 74 -1.24 20.60 6.49
C ASP A 74 -1.59 21.50 7.69
N LEU A 75 -1.41 21.02 8.91
CA LEU A 75 -1.61 21.82 10.11
C LEU A 75 -0.55 22.90 10.26
N TYR A 76 0.72 22.57 10.00
CA TYR A 76 1.78 23.57 9.98
C TYR A 76 1.50 24.62 8.89
N MET A 77 1.08 24.23 7.69
CA MET A 77 0.75 25.18 6.63
C MET A 77 -0.41 26.12 7.04
N GLN A 78 -1.47 25.59 7.66
CA GLN A 78 -2.56 26.40 8.20
C GLN A 78 -2.10 27.35 9.31
N LEU A 79 -1.24 26.85 10.21
CA LEU A 79 -0.65 27.63 11.29
C LEU A 79 0.19 28.81 10.77
N HIS A 80 1.05 28.58 9.78
CA HIS A 80 1.85 29.64 9.16
C HIS A 80 1.03 30.62 8.32
N THR A 81 -0.20 30.25 7.94
CA THR A 81 -1.12 31.10 7.17
C THR A 81 -2.05 31.92 8.08
N LEU A 82 -2.06 31.65 9.38
CA LEU A 82 -2.84 32.42 10.36
C LEU A 82 -2.38 33.87 10.43
N ARG A 83 -3.35 34.76 10.63
CA ARG A 83 -3.11 36.20 10.85
C ARG A 83 -3.16 36.60 12.33
N GLU A 84 -3.65 35.71 13.18
CA GLU A 84 -3.78 35.93 14.62
C GLU A 84 -2.48 35.56 15.34
N PRO A 85 -2.13 36.24 16.45
CA PRO A 85 -0.96 35.87 17.23
C PRO A 85 -1.17 34.52 17.91
N TYR A 86 -0.21 33.61 17.75
CA TYR A 86 -0.18 32.30 18.39
C TYR A 86 1.21 32.04 18.98
N ASP A 87 1.30 31.10 19.91
CA ASP A 87 2.58 30.59 20.42
C ASP A 87 3.01 29.38 19.60
N GLU A 88 4.07 29.57 18.81
CA GLU A 88 4.58 28.56 17.89
C GLU A 88 5.05 27.30 18.62
N ALA A 89 5.70 27.43 19.78
CA ALA A 89 6.24 26.29 20.51
C ALA A 89 5.12 25.43 21.09
N ILE A 90 4.08 26.05 21.64
CA ILE A 90 2.91 25.36 22.20
C ILE A 90 2.13 24.66 21.07
N CYS A 91 1.87 25.37 19.97
CA CYS A 91 1.10 24.81 18.86
C CYS A 91 1.84 23.68 18.15
N ALA A 92 3.15 23.81 17.91
CA ALA A 92 3.96 22.75 17.33
C ALA A 92 3.93 21.49 18.22
N TYR A 93 4.13 21.66 19.53
CA TYR A 93 4.06 20.54 20.46
C TYR A 93 2.69 19.83 20.44
N LEU A 94 1.59 20.58 20.38
CA LEU A 94 0.24 20.02 20.27
C LEU A 94 0.01 19.28 18.94
N ILE A 95 0.54 19.80 17.82
CA ILE A 95 0.46 19.15 16.50
C ILE A 95 1.21 17.81 16.51
N GLU A 96 2.42 17.77 17.09
CA GLU A 96 3.22 16.54 17.22
C GLU A 96 2.60 15.53 18.20
N SER A 97 1.73 15.98 19.10
CA SER A 97 1.05 15.16 20.10
C SER A 97 -0.25 14.51 19.60
N LEU A 98 -0.65 14.77 18.36
CA LEU A 98 -1.85 14.18 17.74
C LEU A 98 -1.62 12.72 17.37
N ASP A 99 -2.64 11.89 17.59
CA ASP A 99 -2.65 10.52 17.10
C ASP A 99 -2.96 10.43 15.58
N GLU A 100 -3.00 9.20 15.05
CA GLU A 100 -3.28 8.93 13.63
C GLU A 100 -4.68 9.37 13.17
N HIS A 101 -5.61 9.60 14.10
CA HIS A 101 -6.95 10.11 13.86
C HIS A 101 -7.07 11.62 14.17
N GLY A 102 -5.97 12.28 14.54
CA GLY A 102 -5.92 13.71 14.86
C GLY A 102 -6.54 14.07 16.22
N PHE A 103 -6.60 13.13 17.16
CA PHE A 103 -7.03 13.37 18.54
C PHE A 103 -5.85 13.54 19.50
N LEU A 104 -6.08 14.31 20.56
CA LEU A 104 -5.15 14.45 21.68
C LEU A 104 -5.44 13.37 22.73
N SER A 105 -4.45 12.52 23.00
CA SER A 105 -4.60 11.38 23.91
C SER A 105 -4.31 11.73 25.39
N GLY A 106 -3.66 12.87 25.64
CA GLY A 106 -3.27 13.34 26.97
C GLY A 106 -4.31 14.20 27.67
N SER A 107 -4.17 14.36 28.99
CA SER A 107 -4.98 15.30 29.77
C SER A 107 -4.42 16.73 29.68
N VAL A 108 -5.27 17.74 29.86
CA VAL A 108 -4.85 19.16 29.86
C VAL A 108 -3.73 19.40 30.88
N SER A 109 -3.83 18.80 32.07
CA SER A 109 -2.79 18.89 33.11
C SER A 109 -1.45 18.30 32.66
N THR A 110 -1.46 17.20 31.90
CA THR A 110 -0.22 16.58 31.39
C THR A 110 0.50 17.53 30.44
N TYR A 111 -0.23 18.13 29.50
CA TYR A 111 0.34 19.07 28.55
C TYR A 111 0.84 20.36 29.21
N CYS A 112 0.15 20.85 30.25
CA CYS A 112 0.63 21.99 31.04
C CYS A 112 1.94 21.70 31.78
N GLU A 113 2.09 20.50 32.35
CA GLU A 113 3.31 20.08 33.04
C GLU A 113 4.50 19.96 32.07
N ASP A 114 4.28 19.37 30.90
CA ASP A 114 5.31 19.16 29.87
C ASP A 114 5.80 20.49 29.28
N LEU A 115 4.89 21.44 29.05
CA LEU A 115 5.20 22.76 28.49
C LEU A 115 5.57 23.81 29.56
N GLN A 116 5.38 23.50 30.85
CA GLN A 116 5.58 24.43 31.97
C GLN A 116 4.72 25.72 31.85
N ILE A 117 3.46 25.57 31.44
CA ILE A 117 2.52 26.68 31.22
C ILE A 117 1.23 26.51 32.04
N ASP A 118 0.48 27.59 32.19
CA ASP A 118 -0.84 27.56 32.79
C ASP A 118 -1.92 26.99 31.83
N GLU A 119 -3.02 26.53 32.42
CA GLU A 119 -4.14 25.94 31.68
C GLU A 119 -4.83 26.94 30.75
N GLU A 120 -4.91 28.22 31.11
CA GLU A 120 -5.58 29.23 30.30
C GLU A 120 -4.81 29.46 28.98
N THR A 121 -3.48 29.58 29.08
CA THR A 121 -2.59 29.68 27.92
C THR A 121 -2.72 28.46 27.01
N LEU A 122 -2.66 27.24 27.57
CA LEU A 122 -2.81 26.01 26.78
C LEU A 122 -4.16 25.95 26.05
N LEU A 123 -5.27 26.22 26.75
CA LEU A 123 -6.61 26.18 26.18
C LEU A 123 -6.81 27.25 25.10
N SER A 124 -6.15 28.41 25.21
CA SER A 124 -6.20 29.44 24.18
C SER A 124 -5.59 28.96 22.86
N GLN A 125 -4.41 28.32 22.91
CA GLN A 125 -3.71 27.80 21.73
C GLN A 125 -4.44 26.57 21.17
N LEU A 126 -4.97 25.71 22.04
CA LEU A 126 -5.77 24.57 21.62
C LEU A 126 -7.00 24.99 20.81
N ARG A 127 -7.69 26.06 21.20
CA ARG A 127 -8.83 26.59 20.44
C ARG A 127 -8.45 27.06 19.04
N ILE A 128 -7.23 27.60 18.87
CA ILE A 128 -6.71 27.99 17.57
C ILE A 128 -6.55 26.74 16.70
N LEU A 129 -5.91 25.68 17.19
CA LEU A 129 -5.77 24.42 16.45
C LEU A 129 -7.13 23.76 16.14
N GLN A 130 -8.07 23.79 17.08
CA GLN A 130 -9.43 23.27 16.89
C GLN A 130 -10.26 24.06 15.85
N SER A 131 -9.79 25.24 15.42
CA SER A 131 -10.39 26.02 14.34
C SER A 131 -9.96 25.59 12.93
N PHE A 132 -8.93 24.75 12.83
CA PHE A 132 -8.37 24.30 11.57
C PHE A 132 -9.27 23.29 10.85
N GLU A 133 -8.94 23.05 9.58
CA GLU A 133 -9.46 21.94 8.81
C GLU A 133 -8.53 20.72 8.96
N PRO A 134 -9.09 19.49 9.06
CA PRO A 134 -10.50 19.16 9.06
C PRO A 134 -11.18 19.47 10.41
N CYS A 135 -12.41 20.00 10.37
CA CYS A 135 -13.13 20.38 11.58
C CYS A 135 -13.33 19.20 12.56
N GLY A 136 -12.95 19.40 13.83
CA GLY A 136 -12.95 18.38 14.86
C GLY A 136 -11.55 17.82 15.18
N ILE A 137 -10.52 18.32 14.51
CA ILE A 137 -9.12 18.05 14.83
C ILE A 137 -8.69 18.62 16.18
N ALA A 138 -7.67 18.03 16.81
CA ALA A 138 -7.19 18.39 18.15
C ALA A 138 -8.29 18.31 19.22
N ALA A 139 -9.34 17.51 18.95
CA ALA A 139 -10.31 17.14 19.96
C ALA A 139 -9.70 16.08 20.90
N ARG A 140 -10.13 16.08 22.16
CA ARG A 140 -9.70 15.09 23.17
C ARG A 140 -10.58 13.84 23.15
N SER A 141 -11.68 13.87 22.39
CA SER A 141 -12.60 12.74 22.23
C SER A 141 -13.44 12.92 20.97
N ILE A 142 -13.98 11.81 20.46
CA ILE A 142 -14.95 11.81 19.36
C ILE A 142 -16.14 12.73 19.67
N ARG A 143 -16.63 12.71 20.92
CA ARG A 143 -17.72 13.59 21.36
C ARG A 143 -17.37 15.07 21.19
N GLU A 144 -16.18 15.47 21.61
CA GLU A 144 -15.71 16.86 21.44
C GLU A 144 -15.56 17.22 19.97
N ALA A 145 -15.06 16.31 19.14
CA ALA A 145 -14.94 16.51 17.69
C ALA A 145 -16.29 16.79 17.03
N LEU A 146 -17.32 16.00 17.39
CA LEU A 146 -18.68 16.19 16.89
C LEU A 146 -19.30 17.51 17.39
N ILE A 147 -19.03 17.92 18.63
CA ILE A 147 -19.45 19.22 19.16
C ILE A 147 -18.81 20.36 18.37
N LEU A 148 -17.51 20.28 18.06
CA LEU A 148 -16.81 21.28 17.24
C LEU A 148 -17.43 21.39 15.84
N GLN A 149 -17.78 20.26 15.22
CA GLN A 149 -18.48 20.23 13.93
C GLN A 149 -19.90 20.82 14.00
N CYS A 150 -20.62 20.58 15.10
CA CYS A 150 -21.93 21.20 15.35
C CYS A 150 -21.81 22.72 15.49
N ARG A 151 -20.80 23.23 16.20
CA ARG A 151 -20.54 24.67 16.32
C ARG A 151 -20.29 25.32 14.97
N LYS A 152 -19.48 24.68 14.12
CA LYS A 152 -19.18 25.16 12.76
C LYS A 152 -20.42 25.23 11.88
N THR A 153 -21.28 24.21 11.96
CA THR A 153 -22.56 24.15 11.22
C THR A 153 -23.69 24.95 11.88
N ARG A 154 -23.43 25.57 13.04
CA ARG A 154 -24.41 26.31 13.87
C ARG A 154 -25.58 25.45 14.33
N ASN A 155 -25.35 24.14 14.50
CA ASN A 155 -26.33 23.20 15.02
C ASN A 155 -26.34 23.21 16.56
N THR A 156 -26.97 24.23 17.14
CA THR A 156 -27.04 24.43 18.60
C THR A 156 -27.76 23.29 19.32
N MET A 157 -28.80 22.72 18.70
CA MET A 157 -29.55 21.60 19.26
C MET A 157 -28.72 20.31 19.26
N GLY A 158 -27.97 20.05 18.19
CA GLY A 158 -27.05 18.92 18.12
C GLY A 158 -25.92 19.02 19.16
N GLU A 159 -25.36 20.21 19.34
CA GLU A 159 -24.37 20.48 20.40
C GLU A 159 -24.93 20.21 21.80
N GLN A 160 -26.16 20.65 22.08
CA GLN A 160 -26.79 20.42 23.37
C GLN A 160 -27.05 18.94 23.64
N ILE A 161 -27.54 18.19 22.64
CA ILE A 161 -27.72 16.74 22.76
C ILE A 161 -26.39 16.03 23.08
N LEU A 162 -25.31 16.38 22.36
CA LEU A 162 -24.00 15.76 22.58
C LEU A 162 -23.36 16.15 23.91
N SER A 163 -23.71 17.30 24.48
CA SER A 163 -23.14 17.80 25.74
C SER A 163 -23.91 17.31 26.96
N GLU A 164 -25.24 17.35 26.93
CA GLU A 164 -26.12 17.13 28.09
C GLU A 164 -26.82 15.76 28.06
N TYR A 165 -27.06 15.19 26.88
CA TYR A 165 -27.87 13.97 26.70
C TYR A 165 -27.13 12.84 25.98
N ALA A 166 -25.81 12.78 26.11
CA ALA A 166 -24.97 11.82 25.39
C ALA A 166 -25.28 10.36 25.79
N GLN A 167 -25.66 10.12 27.04
CA GLN A 167 -25.99 8.79 27.54
C GLN A 167 -27.33 8.32 26.97
N GLU A 168 -28.35 9.17 27.03
CA GLU A 168 -29.69 8.92 26.50
C GLU A 168 -29.65 8.72 24.98
N LEU A 169 -28.76 9.45 24.28
CA LEU A 169 -28.52 9.25 22.86
C LEU A 169 -27.92 7.86 22.57
N ALA A 170 -26.98 7.40 23.40
CA ALA A 170 -26.37 6.07 23.27
C ALA A 170 -27.36 4.93 23.57
N GLU A 171 -28.26 5.15 24.54
CA GLU A 171 -29.32 4.21 24.92
C GLU A 171 -30.52 4.24 23.95
N GLY A 172 -30.61 5.26 23.09
CA GLY A 172 -31.69 5.44 22.12
C GLY A 172 -32.98 5.97 22.73
N ASP A 173 -32.94 6.55 23.93
CA ASP A 173 -34.11 7.10 24.63
C ASP A 173 -34.44 8.52 24.12
N LEU A 174 -35.08 8.56 22.94
CA LEU A 174 -35.51 9.81 22.32
C LEU A 174 -36.59 10.54 23.14
N ALA A 175 -37.32 9.83 24.01
CA ALA A 175 -38.37 10.42 24.82
C ALA A 175 -37.78 11.22 25.99
N ALA A 176 -36.72 10.72 26.61
CA ALA A 176 -35.96 11.45 27.62
C ALA A 176 -35.34 12.74 27.06
N ILE A 177 -34.73 12.66 25.87
CA ILE A 177 -34.15 13.83 25.18
C ILE A 177 -35.23 14.86 24.84
N ALA A 178 -36.35 14.41 24.26
CA ALA A 178 -37.48 15.27 23.91
C ALA A 178 -38.06 15.99 25.13
N GLY A 179 -38.24 15.27 26.25
CA GLY A 179 -38.73 15.84 27.50
C GLY A 179 -37.77 16.85 28.11
N GLY A 180 -36.47 16.55 28.11
CA GLY A 180 -35.44 17.43 28.64
C GLY A 180 -35.25 18.73 27.85
N MET A 181 -35.28 18.64 26.51
CA MET A 181 -35.11 19.78 25.62
C MET A 181 -36.41 20.54 25.31
N GLN A 182 -37.56 20.05 25.82
CA GLN A 182 -38.89 20.58 25.48
C GLN A 182 -39.20 20.57 23.97
N LEU A 183 -38.69 19.56 23.27
CA LEU A 183 -38.90 19.35 21.84
C LEU A 183 -39.88 18.20 21.60
N SER A 184 -40.50 18.17 20.42
CA SER A 184 -41.22 16.98 19.97
C SER A 184 -40.24 15.88 19.58
N VAL A 185 -40.66 14.62 19.70
CA VAL A 185 -39.88 13.45 19.25
C VAL A 185 -39.55 13.53 17.75
N ARG A 186 -40.34 14.27 16.96
CA ARG A 186 -40.06 14.51 15.54
C ARG A 186 -38.87 15.45 15.36
N GLU A 187 -38.85 16.57 16.06
CA GLU A 187 -37.74 17.54 16.02
C GLU A 187 -36.44 16.91 16.51
N VAL A 188 -36.47 16.10 17.58
CA VAL A 188 -35.30 15.35 18.06
C VAL A 188 -34.75 14.41 16.97
N LYS A 189 -35.62 13.74 16.21
CA LYS A 189 -35.19 12.87 15.11
C LYS A 189 -34.55 13.67 13.97
N GLU A 190 -35.02 14.87 13.67
CA GLU A 190 -34.41 15.75 12.66
C GLU A 190 -33.02 16.22 13.10
N VAL A 191 -32.86 16.59 14.38
CA VAL A 191 -31.55 16.94 14.94
C VAL A 191 -30.61 15.74 14.90
N ILE A 192 -31.05 14.54 15.27
CA ILE A 192 -30.22 13.33 15.17
C ILE A 192 -29.85 13.00 13.71
N ALA A 193 -30.77 13.20 12.76
CA ALA A 193 -30.47 13.03 11.34
C ALA A 193 -29.36 13.99 10.88
N SER A 194 -29.35 15.22 11.38
CA SER A 194 -28.27 16.17 11.11
C SER A 194 -26.95 15.74 11.77
N LEU A 195 -26.97 15.20 12.99
CA LEU A 195 -25.77 14.67 13.67
C LEU A 195 -25.12 13.50 12.90
N ARG A 196 -25.92 12.70 12.19
CA ARG A 196 -25.41 11.61 11.32
C ARG A 196 -24.62 12.11 10.11
N THR A 197 -24.73 13.39 9.76
CA THR A 197 -23.92 14.00 8.69
C THR A 197 -22.54 14.43 9.16
N CYS A 198 -22.32 14.53 10.48
CA CYS A 198 -21.01 14.79 11.06
C CYS A 198 -20.09 13.57 10.90
N ASN A 199 -18.79 13.84 10.75
CA ASN A 199 -17.79 12.79 10.59
C ASN A 199 -17.12 12.48 11.94
N PRO A 200 -17.29 11.28 12.53
CA PRO A 200 -16.67 10.93 13.80
C PRO A 200 -15.14 10.79 13.72
N ASP A 201 -14.58 10.60 12.52
CA ASP A 201 -13.13 10.56 12.26
C ASP A 201 -12.76 11.61 11.20
N PRO A 202 -12.60 12.89 11.58
CA PRO A 202 -12.38 13.98 10.64
C PRO A 202 -11.07 13.83 9.86
N CYS A 203 -10.08 13.13 10.42
CA CYS A 203 -8.77 12.95 9.82
C CYS A 203 -8.65 11.67 9.00
N ALA A 204 -9.72 10.90 8.82
CA ALA A 204 -9.71 9.67 8.01
C ALA A 204 -9.17 9.89 6.58
N ALA A 205 -9.30 11.09 6.01
CA ALA A 205 -8.74 11.43 4.70
C ALA A 205 -7.19 11.53 4.68
N TYR A 206 -6.60 11.78 5.86
CA TYR A 206 -5.17 11.81 6.14
C TYR A 206 -4.64 10.50 6.72
N ALA A 207 -5.54 9.57 7.08
CA ALA A 207 -5.16 8.23 7.45
C ALA A 207 -4.22 7.73 6.36
N LYS A 208 -2.99 7.42 6.77
CA LYS A 208 -1.97 6.86 5.90
C LYS A 208 -2.50 5.48 5.46
N GLU A 209 -3.34 5.44 4.43
CA GLU A 209 -3.01 4.51 3.38
C GLU A 209 -1.59 4.94 2.99
N HIS A 210 -0.61 4.15 3.42
CA HIS A 210 0.65 4.11 2.75
C HIS A 210 0.34 3.80 1.28
N VAL A 211 -0.09 4.79 0.51
CA VAL A 211 0.00 4.80 -0.93
C VAL A 211 1.49 5.01 -1.14
N GLU A 212 2.25 3.95 -0.84
CA GLU A 212 3.62 3.82 -1.28
C GLU A 212 3.56 4.11 -2.77
N THR A 213 4.23 5.17 -3.21
CA THR A 213 4.35 5.47 -4.62
C THR A 213 4.94 4.22 -5.27
N ILE A 214 4.08 3.46 -5.95
CA ILE A 214 4.49 2.22 -6.59
C ILE A 214 5.40 2.61 -7.74
N LEU A 215 6.66 2.17 -7.66
CA LEU A 215 7.64 2.32 -8.72
C LEU A 215 7.57 1.06 -9.61
N PRO A 216 6.93 1.14 -10.79
CA PRO A 216 6.92 0.02 -11.73
C PRO A 216 8.33 -0.26 -12.26
N GLU A 217 8.59 -1.51 -12.60
CA GLU A 217 9.89 -1.94 -13.10
C GLU A 217 9.94 -1.90 -14.64
N VAL A 218 8.78 -2.04 -15.27
CA VAL A 218 8.60 -1.96 -16.72
C VAL A 218 7.27 -1.31 -17.06
N GLU A 219 7.20 -0.70 -18.22
CA GLU A 219 5.98 -0.22 -18.86
C GLU A 219 5.69 -1.08 -20.10
N ASN A 220 4.45 -1.54 -20.22
CA ASN A 220 3.97 -2.26 -21.39
C ASN A 220 3.18 -1.28 -22.27
N CYS A 221 3.67 -1.02 -23.46
CA CYS A 221 3.05 -0.10 -24.42
C CYS A 221 2.51 -0.86 -25.63
N VAL A 222 1.33 -0.48 -26.11
CA VAL A 222 0.78 -0.97 -27.38
C VAL A 222 0.86 0.15 -28.41
N GLN A 223 1.69 -0.04 -29.44
CA GLN A 223 1.83 0.89 -30.56
C GLN A 223 1.66 0.10 -31.87
N ASP A 224 0.79 0.55 -32.78
CA ASP A 224 0.54 -0.10 -34.07
C ASP A 224 0.26 -1.62 -33.99
N GLN A 225 -0.52 -2.05 -32.99
CA GLN A 225 -0.80 -3.46 -32.68
C GLN A 225 0.44 -4.29 -32.31
N GLN A 226 1.56 -3.63 -32.03
CA GLN A 226 2.76 -4.23 -31.50
C GLN A 226 2.90 -3.90 -30.01
N LEU A 227 3.24 -4.92 -29.24
CA LEU A 227 3.46 -4.82 -27.81
C LEU A 227 4.94 -4.60 -27.54
N GLN A 228 5.27 -3.49 -26.88
CA GLN A 228 6.61 -3.10 -26.52
C GLN A 228 6.76 -3.09 -25.00
N ILE A 229 7.84 -3.68 -24.50
CA ILE A 229 8.19 -3.66 -23.08
C ILE A 229 9.32 -2.65 -22.90
N VAL A 230 9.06 -1.59 -22.15
CA VAL A 230 10.00 -0.51 -21.88
C VAL A 230 10.45 -0.62 -20.41
N PRO A 231 11.74 -0.90 -20.13
CA PRO A 231 12.23 -0.91 -18.75
C PRO A 231 12.14 0.48 -18.13
N MET A 232 11.55 0.60 -16.94
CA MET A 232 11.54 1.85 -16.19
C MET A 232 12.90 2.04 -15.54
N ARG A 233 13.63 3.08 -15.99
CA ARG A 233 14.91 3.46 -15.41
C ARG A 233 14.69 4.69 -14.54
N TYR A 234 15.09 4.58 -13.27
CA TYR A 234 15.08 5.70 -12.32
C TYR A 234 16.45 6.38 -12.19
N GLY A 235 17.48 5.73 -12.74
CA GLY A 235 18.83 6.24 -12.85
C GLY A 235 19.79 5.15 -13.30
N ALA A 236 21.07 5.50 -13.36
CA ALA A 236 22.13 4.59 -13.79
C ALA A 236 23.31 4.67 -12.81
N THR A 237 23.64 3.51 -12.22
CA THR A 237 24.84 3.32 -11.41
C THR A 237 26.04 3.13 -12.33
N HIS A 238 27.12 3.85 -12.06
CA HIS A 238 28.39 3.74 -12.78
C HIS A 238 29.52 3.44 -11.81
N VAL A 239 30.51 2.67 -12.30
CA VAL A 239 31.77 2.44 -11.58
C VAL A 239 32.81 3.36 -12.22
N GLN A 240 33.39 4.28 -11.44
CA GLN A 240 34.40 5.20 -11.93
C GLN A 240 35.76 4.49 -12.05
N GLU A 241 36.19 4.19 -13.27
CA GLU A 241 37.47 3.51 -13.52
C GLU A 241 38.69 4.45 -13.53
N GLN A 242 38.51 5.75 -13.33
CA GLN A 242 39.52 6.78 -13.60
C GLN A 242 40.79 6.70 -12.71
N TYR A 243 40.81 5.82 -11.71
CA TYR A 243 41.92 5.65 -10.77
C TYR A 243 42.58 4.26 -10.82
N VAL A 244 42.55 3.54 -11.94
CA VAL A 244 43.16 2.19 -12.10
C VAL A 244 44.57 2.08 -11.49
N GLN A 245 45.41 3.12 -11.66
CA GLN A 245 46.77 3.13 -11.13
C GLN A 245 46.86 3.26 -9.60
N ALA A 246 45.91 3.97 -8.96
CA ALA A 246 45.83 4.07 -7.50
C ALA A 246 45.20 2.82 -6.86
N ILE A 247 44.35 2.11 -7.62
CA ILE A 247 43.76 0.83 -7.19
C ILE A 247 44.85 -0.21 -6.94
N GLU A 248 45.92 -0.26 -7.73
CA GLU A 248 46.95 -1.31 -7.56
C GLU A 248 47.77 -1.20 -6.27
N GLN A 249 47.86 0.00 -5.68
CA GLN A 249 48.81 0.30 -4.60
C GLN A 249 48.24 0.21 -3.18
N ASN A 250 46.91 0.22 -3.01
CA ASN A 250 46.26 0.19 -1.69
C ASN A 250 45.18 -0.88 -1.61
N GLU A 251 45.33 -1.85 -0.70
CA GLU A 251 44.38 -2.97 -0.52
C GLU A 251 42.97 -2.52 -0.10
N GLN A 252 42.83 -1.41 0.63
CA GLN A 252 41.52 -0.85 0.97
C GLN A 252 40.81 -0.29 -0.27
N VAL A 253 41.56 0.40 -1.13
CA VAL A 253 41.04 0.95 -2.40
C VAL A 253 40.62 -0.17 -3.35
N LYS A 254 41.39 -1.27 -3.40
CA LYS A 254 40.98 -2.49 -4.14
C LYS A 254 39.70 -3.11 -3.60
N ALA A 255 39.50 -3.09 -2.29
CA ALA A 255 38.30 -3.65 -1.68
C ALA A 255 37.06 -2.86 -2.11
N TYR A 256 37.09 -1.52 -2.02
CA TYR A 256 36.01 -0.66 -2.49
C TYR A 256 35.71 -0.84 -3.99
N PHE A 257 36.74 -0.92 -4.82
CA PHE A 257 36.54 -1.17 -6.26
C PHE A 257 35.90 -2.54 -6.55
N ARG A 258 36.30 -3.60 -5.84
CA ARG A 258 35.69 -4.93 -5.98
C ARG A 258 34.23 -4.94 -5.53
N GLU A 259 33.92 -4.22 -4.46
CA GLU A 259 32.55 -4.09 -3.96
C GLU A 259 31.66 -3.32 -4.95
N ALA A 260 32.16 -2.21 -5.50
CA ALA A 260 31.48 -1.41 -6.51
C ALA A 260 31.13 -2.25 -7.76
N ASN A 261 32.12 -3.00 -8.29
CA ASN A 261 31.90 -3.88 -9.43
C ASN A 261 30.92 -5.01 -9.12
N LEU A 262 31.02 -5.63 -7.94
CA LEU A 262 30.10 -6.69 -7.53
C LEU A 262 28.66 -6.18 -7.47
N LEU A 263 28.44 -4.98 -6.91
CA LEU A 263 27.12 -4.37 -6.87
C LEU A 263 26.61 -4.10 -8.29
N PHE A 264 27.42 -3.45 -9.13
CA PHE A 264 27.08 -3.13 -10.52
C PHE A 264 26.72 -4.38 -11.35
N GLU A 265 27.53 -5.44 -11.30
CA GLU A 265 27.23 -6.72 -11.94
C GLU A 265 25.93 -7.34 -11.43
N THR A 266 25.68 -7.25 -10.12
CA THR A 266 24.47 -7.79 -9.50
C THR A 266 23.22 -7.03 -9.93
N LEU A 267 23.28 -5.70 -10.03
CA LEU A 267 22.20 -4.84 -10.54
C LEU A 267 21.89 -5.16 -12.01
N ASN A 268 22.92 -5.27 -12.85
CA ASN A 268 22.75 -5.62 -14.26
C ASN A 268 22.12 -7.01 -14.43
N ARG A 269 22.57 -7.99 -13.64
CA ARG A 269 22.01 -9.34 -13.67
C ARG A 269 20.54 -9.36 -13.22
N ARG A 270 20.19 -8.59 -12.18
CA ARG A 270 18.80 -8.41 -11.73
C ARG A 270 17.94 -7.90 -12.88
N ASN A 271 18.35 -6.80 -13.50
CA ASN A 271 17.58 -6.15 -14.57
C ASN A 271 17.43 -7.06 -15.80
N ALA A 272 18.50 -7.76 -16.19
CA ALA A 272 18.43 -8.76 -17.27
C ALA A 272 17.47 -9.91 -16.94
N THR A 273 17.52 -10.44 -15.72
CA THR A 273 16.63 -11.52 -15.28
C THR A 273 15.17 -11.09 -15.28
N LEU A 274 14.88 -9.88 -14.76
CA LEU A 274 13.54 -9.32 -14.75
C LEU A 274 13.00 -9.14 -16.18
N LEU A 275 13.80 -8.57 -17.08
CA LEU A 275 13.39 -8.38 -18.47
C LEU A 275 13.15 -9.69 -19.20
N LEU A 276 13.99 -10.72 -18.99
CA LEU A 276 13.76 -12.05 -19.55
C LEU A 276 12.40 -12.62 -19.10
N ILE A 277 12.12 -12.55 -17.80
CA ILE A 277 10.85 -13.04 -17.23
C ILE A 277 9.66 -12.23 -17.78
N MET A 278 9.78 -10.90 -17.86
CA MET A 278 8.72 -10.04 -18.37
C MET A 278 8.44 -10.28 -19.84
N ASN A 279 9.47 -10.44 -20.67
CA ASN A 279 9.30 -10.74 -22.09
C ASN A 279 8.50 -12.03 -22.30
N GLU A 280 8.83 -13.10 -21.55
CA GLU A 280 8.10 -14.36 -21.66
C GLU A 280 6.66 -14.25 -21.15
N LEU A 281 6.45 -13.63 -19.99
CA LEU A 281 5.09 -13.40 -19.45
C LEU A 281 4.21 -12.60 -20.40
N VAL A 282 4.74 -11.51 -20.93
CA VAL A 282 4.01 -10.63 -21.85
C VAL A 282 3.75 -11.33 -23.19
N SER A 283 4.67 -12.18 -23.65
CA SER A 283 4.48 -13.05 -24.82
C SER A 283 3.32 -14.03 -24.62
N ILE A 284 3.27 -14.71 -23.48
CA ILE A 284 2.17 -15.62 -23.12
C ILE A 284 0.84 -14.85 -23.04
N GLN A 285 0.85 -13.67 -22.42
CA GLN A 285 -0.35 -12.86 -22.22
C GLN A 285 -0.62 -11.86 -23.36
N LYS A 286 -0.03 -12.06 -24.55
CA LYS A 286 -0.11 -11.09 -25.65
C LYS A 286 -1.54 -10.69 -26.03
N HIS A 287 -2.47 -11.64 -26.04
CA HIS A 287 -3.87 -11.39 -26.38
C HIS A 287 -4.58 -10.50 -25.35
N HIS A 288 -4.24 -10.64 -24.07
CA HIS A 288 -4.77 -9.79 -23.01
C HIS A 288 -4.38 -8.32 -23.25
N PHE A 289 -3.11 -8.06 -23.56
CA PHE A 289 -2.62 -6.70 -23.80
C PHE A 289 -3.14 -6.08 -25.11
N LEU A 290 -3.31 -6.86 -26.18
CA LEU A 290 -3.74 -6.35 -27.48
C LEU A 290 -5.26 -6.23 -27.65
N PHE A 291 -6.02 -7.17 -27.06
CA PHE A 291 -7.46 -7.31 -27.33
C PHE A 291 -8.32 -7.23 -26.06
N GLY A 292 -7.72 -7.18 -24.86
CA GLY A 292 -8.45 -7.21 -23.60
C GLY A 292 -8.99 -8.59 -23.23
N ASP A 293 -8.47 -9.64 -23.86
CA ASP A 293 -8.87 -11.02 -23.58
C ASP A 293 -8.54 -11.43 -22.14
N GLU A 294 -9.15 -12.52 -21.67
CA GLU A 294 -8.78 -13.11 -20.40
C GLU A 294 -7.32 -13.62 -20.39
N LEU A 295 -6.68 -13.51 -19.22
CA LEU A 295 -5.33 -14.05 -19.03
C LEU A 295 -5.28 -15.56 -19.28
N GLN A 296 -4.32 -15.98 -20.10
CA GLN A 296 -3.99 -17.37 -20.37
C GLN A 296 -3.39 -18.04 -19.14
N SER A 297 -3.55 -19.36 -19.03
CA SER A 297 -2.95 -20.12 -17.94
C SER A 297 -1.43 -20.11 -18.04
N CYS A 298 -0.77 -19.58 -17.01
CA CYS A 298 0.67 -19.57 -16.85
C CYS A 298 1.00 -19.74 -15.36
N THR A 299 1.64 -20.85 -15.02
CA THR A 299 2.14 -21.11 -13.67
C THR A 299 3.61 -20.73 -13.53
N LEU A 300 4.05 -20.46 -12.29
CA LEU A 300 5.46 -20.21 -11.98
C LEU A 300 6.39 -21.34 -12.46
N GLN A 301 5.92 -22.60 -12.39
CA GLN A 301 6.69 -23.76 -12.85
C GLN A 301 6.90 -23.72 -14.36
N GLN A 302 5.82 -23.52 -15.13
CA GLN A 302 5.87 -23.46 -16.58
C GLN A 302 6.79 -22.33 -17.05
N LEU A 303 6.66 -21.15 -16.44
CA LEU A 303 7.50 -19.99 -16.75
C LEU A 303 8.98 -20.26 -16.43
N ALA A 304 9.26 -20.93 -15.32
CA ALA A 304 10.62 -21.31 -14.92
C ALA A 304 11.24 -22.33 -15.89
N ASP A 305 10.47 -23.34 -16.30
CA ASP A 305 10.91 -24.39 -17.22
C ASP A 305 11.22 -23.81 -18.62
N GLN A 306 10.39 -22.90 -19.13
CA GLN A 306 10.63 -22.22 -20.41
C GLN A 306 11.89 -21.37 -20.41
N LEU A 307 12.17 -20.67 -19.30
CA LEU A 307 13.32 -19.79 -19.17
C LEU A 307 14.61 -20.51 -18.73
N GLY A 308 14.54 -21.80 -18.40
CA GLY A 308 15.67 -22.55 -17.83
C GLY A 308 16.12 -22.02 -16.47
N LEU A 309 15.22 -21.37 -15.72
CA LEU A 309 15.48 -20.79 -14.40
C LEU A 309 14.92 -21.68 -13.30
N HIS A 310 15.48 -21.58 -12.09
CA HIS A 310 14.88 -22.23 -10.94
C HIS A 310 13.58 -21.49 -10.52
N VAL A 311 12.52 -22.23 -10.16
CA VAL A 311 11.21 -21.67 -9.78
C VAL A 311 11.33 -20.61 -8.68
N SER A 312 12.20 -20.86 -7.70
CA SER A 312 12.44 -19.92 -6.61
C SER A 312 13.15 -18.63 -7.07
N THR A 313 13.89 -18.65 -8.18
CA THR A 313 14.45 -17.44 -8.80
C THR A 313 13.35 -16.61 -9.44
N VAL A 314 12.47 -17.24 -10.22
CA VAL A 314 11.32 -16.57 -10.86
C VAL A 314 10.38 -15.99 -9.80
N SER A 315 10.02 -16.78 -8.77
CA SER A 315 9.15 -16.30 -7.69
C SER A 315 9.73 -15.12 -6.93
N ARG A 316 11.06 -15.05 -6.74
CA ARG A 316 11.72 -13.92 -6.08
C ARG A 316 11.78 -12.70 -6.98
N ALA A 317 12.09 -12.92 -8.25
CA ALA A 317 12.17 -11.86 -9.24
C ALA A 317 10.82 -11.17 -9.49
N LEU A 318 9.68 -11.81 -9.21
CA LEU A 318 8.35 -11.23 -9.37
C LEU A 318 7.74 -10.65 -8.08
N GLN A 319 8.41 -10.81 -6.94
CA GLN A 319 7.86 -10.45 -5.64
C GLN A 319 7.90 -8.93 -5.43
N HIS A 320 6.78 -8.31 -5.02
CA HIS A 320 6.66 -6.87 -4.79
C HIS A 320 7.02 -6.00 -6.01
N LYS A 321 6.81 -6.53 -7.22
CA LYS A 321 7.11 -5.82 -8.48
C LYS A 321 5.86 -5.53 -9.27
N TYR A 322 5.89 -4.39 -9.94
CA TYR A 322 4.77 -3.84 -10.69
C TYR A 322 5.17 -3.51 -12.12
N TYR A 323 4.20 -3.57 -13.02
CA TYR A 323 4.31 -3.05 -14.37
C TYR A 323 3.27 -1.96 -14.60
N LEU A 324 3.61 -0.98 -15.43
CA LEU A 324 2.72 0.07 -15.86
C LEU A 324 2.02 -0.37 -17.17
N PHE A 325 0.71 -0.21 -17.24
CA PHE A 325 -0.07 -0.43 -18.46
C PHE A 325 -1.23 0.56 -18.50
N HIS A 326 -1.34 1.31 -19.60
CA HIS A 326 -2.34 2.38 -19.77
C HIS A 326 -2.41 3.40 -18.62
N GLY A 327 -1.27 3.72 -18.01
CA GLY A 327 -1.19 4.69 -16.90
C GLY A 327 -1.54 4.11 -15.52
N GLU A 328 -1.85 2.82 -15.43
CA GLU A 328 -2.14 2.15 -14.16
C GLU A 328 -1.07 1.11 -13.80
N CYS A 329 -0.74 1.00 -12.51
CA CYS A 329 0.24 0.06 -11.99
C CYS A 329 -0.42 -1.26 -11.55
N TYR A 330 0.12 -2.37 -12.04
CA TYR A 330 -0.38 -3.71 -11.74
C TYR A 330 0.74 -4.61 -11.20
N PRO A 331 0.50 -5.47 -10.20
CA PRO A 331 1.49 -6.43 -9.76
C PRO A 331 1.86 -7.38 -10.90
N ILE A 332 3.15 -7.61 -11.18
CA ILE A 332 3.56 -8.55 -12.25
C ILE A 332 3.00 -9.96 -12.01
N ARG A 333 2.89 -10.35 -10.74
CA ARG A 333 2.32 -11.64 -10.35
C ARG A 333 0.85 -11.83 -10.79
N SER A 334 0.11 -10.75 -11.07
CA SER A 334 -1.27 -10.85 -11.56
C SER A 334 -1.36 -11.47 -12.95
N LEU A 335 -0.29 -11.43 -13.75
CA LEU A 335 -0.19 -12.08 -15.06
C LEU A 335 -0.05 -13.60 -14.98
N LEU A 336 0.22 -14.15 -13.78
CA LEU A 336 0.25 -15.58 -13.53
C LEU A 336 -1.15 -16.06 -13.20
N ARG A 337 -1.64 -17.05 -13.95
CA ARG A 337 -2.94 -17.66 -13.74
C ARG A 337 -2.80 -19.17 -13.73
N THR A 338 -3.20 -19.80 -12.63
CA THR A 338 -3.28 -21.26 -12.57
C THR A 338 -4.56 -21.73 -13.26
N ALA A 339 -4.44 -22.55 -14.30
CA ALA A 339 -5.54 -23.40 -14.72
C ALA A 339 -5.96 -24.31 -13.55
N THR A 340 -7.26 -24.36 -13.25
CA THR A 340 -7.81 -25.50 -12.51
C THR A 340 -7.74 -26.73 -13.42
N ALA A 341 -7.89 -27.94 -12.87
CA ALA A 341 -7.48 -29.22 -13.47
C ALA A 341 -8.00 -29.56 -14.89
N GLN A 342 -8.86 -28.72 -15.50
CA GLN A 342 -9.29 -28.85 -16.89
C GLN A 342 -9.14 -27.57 -17.75
N GLY A 343 -8.32 -26.60 -17.33
CA GLY A 343 -7.99 -25.42 -18.14
C GLY A 343 -8.73 -24.14 -17.76
N ASP A 344 -9.78 -24.22 -16.95
CA ASP A 344 -10.54 -23.04 -16.54
C ASP A 344 -9.86 -22.29 -15.40
N SER A 345 -9.83 -20.98 -15.52
CA SER A 345 -9.25 -20.07 -14.55
C SER A 345 -10.09 -19.89 -13.29
N SER A 346 -9.44 -19.54 -12.17
CA SER A 346 -10.14 -19.28 -10.89
C SER A 346 -11.22 -18.20 -11.00
N ASP A 347 -11.01 -17.20 -11.86
CA ASP A 347 -11.96 -16.10 -12.01
C ASP A 347 -13.12 -16.48 -12.94
N ALA A 348 -12.90 -17.35 -13.94
CA ALA A 348 -13.98 -17.92 -14.73
C ALA A 348 -14.92 -18.76 -13.86
N VAL A 349 -14.36 -19.57 -12.95
CA VAL A 349 -15.16 -20.34 -11.98
C VAL A 349 -15.94 -19.40 -11.05
N GLN A 350 -15.31 -18.33 -10.54
CA GLN A 350 -15.98 -17.35 -9.68
C GLN A 350 -17.09 -16.58 -10.42
N ARG A 351 -16.84 -16.12 -11.64
CA ARG A 351 -17.85 -15.47 -12.50
C ARG A 351 -19.01 -16.40 -12.80
N ALA A 352 -18.73 -17.66 -13.16
CA ALA A 352 -19.76 -18.65 -13.42
C ALA A 352 -20.62 -18.94 -12.17
N ILE A 353 -20.00 -19.03 -10.98
CA ILE A 353 -20.74 -19.15 -9.71
C ILE A 353 -21.67 -17.95 -9.50
N THR A 354 -21.17 -16.73 -9.68
CA THR A 354 -21.97 -15.50 -9.53
C THR A 354 -23.11 -15.45 -10.53
N GLU A 355 -22.88 -15.83 -11.78
CA GLU A 355 -23.91 -15.82 -12.83
C GLU A 355 -25.01 -16.87 -12.59
N ILE A 356 -24.64 -18.08 -12.14
CA ILE A 356 -25.61 -19.11 -11.74
C ILE A 356 -26.49 -18.62 -10.58
N LEU A 357 -25.90 -17.89 -9.64
CA LEU A 357 -26.60 -17.38 -8.46
C LEU A 357 -27.44 -16.13 -8.74
N ARG A 358 -27.11 -15.32 -9.75
CA ARG A 358 -27.96 -14.21 -10.21
C ARG A 358 -29.32 -14.68 -10.71
N HIS A 359 -29.38 -15.88 -11.28
CA HIS A 359 -30.59 -16.51 -11.77
C HIS A 359 -31.16 -17.57 -10.81
N GLU A 360 -30.77 -17.52 -9.53
CA GLU A 360 -31.29 -18.40 -8.47
C GLU A 360 -32.71 -17.99 -8.06
N ASP A 361 -33.56 -18.97 -7.77
CA ASP A 361 -34.85 -18.73 -7.11
C ASP A 361 -34.59 -18.50 -5.60
N PRO A 362 -34.92 -17.31 -5.04
CA PRO A 362 -34.72 -17.00 -3.63
C PRO A 362 -35.45 -17.98 -2.69
N SER A 363 -36.54 -18.61 -3.14
CA SER A 363 -37.30 -19.57 -2.34
C SER A 363 -36.60 -20.94 -2.22
N HIS A 364 -35.72 -21.25 -3.18
CA HIS A 364 -35.02 -22.53 -3.29
C HIS A 364 -33.54 -22.35 -3.68
N PRO A 365 -32.70 -21.83 -2.77
CA PRO A 365 -31.30 -21.58 -3.07
C PRO A 365 -30.54 -22.89 -3.33
N PHE A 366 -29.72 -22.88 -4.39
CA PHE A 366 -28.80 -23.92 -4.79
C PHE A 366 -27.75 -24.18 -3.70
N SER A 367 -27.66 -25.45 -3.31
CA SER A 367 -26.58 -25.96 -2.49
C SER A 367 -25.24 -25.98 -3.24
N ASP A 368 -24.13 -25.99 -2.51
CA ASP A 368 -22.78 -26.12 -3.08
C ASP A 368 -22.65 -27.38 -3.97
N GLN A 369 -23.42 -28.44 -3.71
CA GLN A 369 -23.46 -29.64 -4.55
C GLN A 369 -24.19 -29.41 -5.88
N GLN A 370 -25.27 -28.62 -5.88
CA GLN A 370 -26.03 -28.27 -7.08
C GLN A 370 -25.27 -27.28 -7.96
N LEU A 371 -24.50 -26.37 -7.34
CA LEU A 371 -23.58 -25.48 -8.06
C LEU A 371 -22.51 -26.28 -8.80
N VAL A 372 -21.93 -27.33 -8.20
CA VAL A 372 -21.00 -28.24 -8.91
C VAL A 372 -21.65 -28.88 -10.14
N ILE A 373 -22.91 -29.32 -10.03
CA ILE A 373 -23.62 -29.94 -11.15
C ILE A 373 -23.87 -28.93 -12.28
N LYS A 374 -24.30 -27.71 -11.94
CA LYS A 374 -24.53 -26.63 -12.93
C LYS A 374 -23.24 -26.16 -13.60
N LEU A 375 -22.14 -26.06 -12.84
CA LEU A 375 -20.84 -25.74 -13.41
C LEU A 375 -20.39 -26.81 -14.41
N ARG A 376 -20.64 -28.10 -14.13
CA ARG A 376 -20.37 -29.18 -15.09
C ARG A 376 -21.18 -29.07 -16.38
N THR A 377 -22.39 -28.51 -16.34
CA THR A 377 -23.18 -28.27 -17.57
C THR A 377 -22.62 -27.13 -18.42
N MET A 378 -21.72 -26.33 -17.87
CA MET A 378 -20.98 -25.27 -18.56
C MET A 378 -19.54 -25.69 -18.90
N ASP A 379 -19.27 -27.01 -18.93
CA ASP A 379 -17.93 -27.62 -19.07
C ASP A 379 -16.90 -27.29 -17.96
N ILE A 380 -17.35 -26.68 -16.86
CA ILE A 380 -16.49 -26.33 -15.72
C ILE A 380 -16.49 -27.44 -14.67
N SER A 381 -15.38 -28.19 -14.59
CA SER A 381 -15.23 -29.31 -13.64
C SER A 381 -14.49 -28.91 -12.37
N VAL A 382 -15.22 -28.70 -11.27
CA VAL A 382 -14.66 -28.32 -9.96
C VAL A 382 -15.18 -29.19 -8.81
N SER A 383 -14.37 -29.32 -7.75
CA SER A 383 -14.78 -30.06 -6.55
C SER A 383 -15.77 -29.25 -5.69
N ARG A 384 -16.61 -29.94 -4.90
CA ARG A 384 -17.49 -29.26 -3.92
C ARG A 384 -16.71 -28.35 -2.96
N ARG A 385 -15.52 -28.78 -2.51
CA ARG A 385 -14.65 -27.98 -1.63
C ARG A 385 -14.16 -26.71 -2.32
N THR A 386 -13.90 -26.77 -3.62
CA THR A 386 -13.50 -25.63 -4.47
C THR A 386 -14.64 -24.61 -4.59
N VAL A 387 -15.86 -25.08 -4.85
CA VAL A 387 -17.06 -24.21 -4.88
C VAL A 387 -17.30 -23.54 -3.54
N THR A 388 -17.23 -24.28 -2.42
CA THR A 388 -17.37 -23.70 -1.08
C THR A 388 -16.30 -22.65 -0.78
N LYS A 389 -15.04 -22.89 -1.19
CA LYS A 389 -13.94 -21.93 -1.03
C LYS A 389 -14.22 -20.63 -1.79
N TYR A 390 -14.58 -20.72 -3.07
CA TYR A 390 -14.85 -19.53 -3.88
C TYR A 390 -16.12 -18.79 -3.47
N ARG A 391 -17.19 -19.49 -3.07
CA ARG A 391 -18.40 -18.87 -2.51
C ARG A 391 -18.09 -18.02 -1.27
N LYS A 392 -17.27 -18.53 -0.35
CA LYS A 392 -16.83 -17.79 0.84
C LYS A 392 -15.98 -16.57 0.48
N LEU A 393 -15.12 -16.70 -0.53
CA LEU A 393 -14.25 -15.61 -0.99
C LEU A 393 -15.04 -14.46 -1.63
N LEU A 394 -16.17 -14.79 -2.28
CA LEU A 394 -17.13 -13.83 -2.85
C LEU A 394 -18.15 -13.30 -1.84
N HIS A 395 -17.97 -13.56 -0.54
CA HIS A 395 -18.90 -13.17 0.53
C HIS A 395 -20.36 -13.66 0.35
N ILE A 396 -20.58 -14.72 -0.42
CA ILE A 396 -21.92 -15.28 -0.64
C ILE A 396 -22.26 -16.22 0.53
N PRO A 397 -23.36 -16.02 1.27
CA PRO A 397 -23.75 -16.89 2.40
C PRO A 397 -24.16 -18.31 1.93
N SER A 398 -24.25 -19.27 2.85
CA SER A 398 -24.64 -20.64 2.49
C SER A 398 -26.10 -20.70 2.02
N SER A 399 -26.47 -21.75 1.30
CA SER A 399 -27.87 -21.93 0.84
C SER A 399 -28.88 -21.89 1.99
N THR A 400 -28.52 -22.36 3.18
CA THR A 400 -29.36 -22.29 4.38
C THR A 400 -29.60 -20.85 4.83
N HIS A 401 -28.57 -20.00 4.80
CA HIS A 401 -28.71 -18.59 5.15
C HIS A 401 -29.43 -17.79 4.07
N ARG A 402 -29.14 -18.04 2.78
CA ARG A 402 -29.82 -17.39 1.64
C ARG A 402 -31.31 -17.65 1.59
N LYS A 403 -31.79 -18.75 2.19
CA LYS A 403 -33.23 -19.05 2.29
C LYS A 403 -33.98 -18.15 3.28
N HIS A 404 -33.26 -17.54 4.22
CA HIS A 404 -33.80 -16.69 5.30
C HIS A 404 -33.49 -15.20 5.09
N THR A 405 -32.88 -14.85 3.96
CA THR A 405 -32.63 -13.48 3.51
C THR A 405 -33.51 -13.22 2.30
#